data_AF-A0A2T7TEJ7-F1
#
_entry.id   AF-A0A2T7TEJ7-F1
#
_cell.length_a   1.000
_cell.length_b   1.000
_cell.length_c   1.000
_cell.angle_alpha   90.00
_cell.angle_beta   90.00
_cell.angle_gamma   90.00
#
_symmetry.space_group_name_H-M   'P 1'
#
loop_
_entity.id
_entity.type
_entity.pdbx_description
1 polymer ?
#
loop_
_entity_poly.entity_id
_entity_poly.type
_entity_poly.pdbx_seq_one_letter_code
_entity_poly.pdbx_strand_id
1 'polypeptide(L)' 'MSDHTNESLLRVEKGQAGPEELAAITAVLMARAAAQPEAPAHRGRSTAGWRRLERTPGFRAPHSWQG' A
#
# COMPACT_ATOMS: atom_id res chain seq x y z
N MET A 1 -24.81 4.13 -14.40
CA MET A 1 -23.92 3.44 -13.45
C MET A 1 -23.25 2.34 -14.23
N SER A 2 -22.13 2.65 -14.88
CA SER A 2 -21.45 1.68 -15.71
C SER A 2 -20.56 0.84 -14.81
N ASP A 3 -20.91 -0.44 -14.68
CA ASP A 3 -20.10 -1.45 -14.00
C ASP A 3 -18.75 -1.57 -14.70
N HIS A 4 -17.69 -1.29 -13.95
CA HIS A 4 -16.32 -1.56 -14.34
C HIS A 4 -16.01 -3.03 -14.11
N THR A 5 -16.54 -3.91 -14.96
CA THR A 5 -15.89 -5.20 -15.22
C THR A 5 -14.70 -4.94 -16.15
N ASN A 6 -13.79 -4.09 -15.68
CA ASN A 6 -12.56 -3.75 -16.37
C ASN A 6 -11.51 -4.73 -15.89
N GLU A 7 -11.23 -5.74 -16.72
CA GLU A 7 -10.24 -6.82 -16.56
C GLU A 7 -8.78 -6.31 -16.48
N SER A 8 -8.55 -5.12 -15.92
CA SER A 8 -7.23 -4.56 -15.70
C SER A 8 -6.94 -4.49 -14.22
N LEU A 9 -6.03 -5.33 -13.75
CA LEU A 9 -5.58 -5.39 -12.35
C LEU A 9 -4.89 -4.09 -11.88
N LEU A 10 -4.44 -3.25 -12.83
CA LEU A 10 -3.72 -2.00 -12.58
C LEU A 10 -4.30 -0.87 -13.43
N ARG A 11 -4.31 0.35 -12.89
CA ARG A 11 -4.68 1.59 -13.60
C ARG A 11 -3.54 2.60 -13.48
N VAL A 12 -3.12 3.18 -14.61
CA VAL A 12 -2.10 4.22 -14.66
C VAL A 12 -2.79 5.59 -14.66
N GLU A 13 -2.56 6.41 -13.64
CA GLU A 13 -3.17 7.75 -13.52
C GLU A 13 -2.46 8.81 -14.36
N LYS A 14 -1.15 8.63 -14.58
CA LYS A 14 -0.32 9.61 -15.28
C LYS A 14 0.86 8.92 -15.98
N GLY A 15 1.18 9.38 -17.18
CA GLY A 15 2.24 8.79 -18.00
C GLY A 15 1.82 7.46 -18.62
N GLN A 16 2.79 6.72 -19.14
CA GLN A 16 2.60 5.37 -19.66
C GLN A 16 3.59 4.45 -18.97
N ALA A 17 3.12 3.29 -18.51
CA ALA A 17 4.00 2.26 -17.97
C ALA A 17 4.48 1.35 -19.11
N GLY A 18 5.79 1.17 -19.20
CA GLY A 18 6.40 0.18 -20.07
C GLY A 18 6.11 -1.25 -19.60
N PRO A 19 6.29 -2.25 -20.48
CA PRO A 19 6.07 -3.66 -20.12
C PRO A 19 6.96 -4.12 -18.97
N GLU A 20 8.20 -3.62 -18.87
CA GLU A 20 9.13 -3.94 -17.78
C GLU A 20 8.65 -3.39 -16.43
N GLU A 21 8.10 -2.18 -16.42
CA GLU A 21 7.57 -1.54 -15.21
C GLU A 21 6.32 -2.27 -14.70
N LEU A 22 5.42 -2.66 -15.60
CA LEU A 22 4.25 -3.47 -15.28
C LEU A 22 4.64 -4.86 -14.75
N ALA A 23 5.65 -5.49 -15.37
CA ALA A 23 6.18 -6.77 -14.92
C ALA A 23 6.79 -6.65 -13.51
N ALA A 24 7.56 -5.59 -13.24
CA ALA A 24 8.14 -5.35 -11.92
C ALA A 24 7.07 -5.20 -10.83
N ILE A 25 6.03 -4.40 -11.08
CA ILE A 25 4.91 -4.22 -10.14
C ILE A 25 4.20 -5.56 -9.90
N THR A 26 3.91 -6.30 -10.97
CA THR A 26 3.25 -7.62 -10.87
C THR A 26 4.09 -8.60 -10.06
N ALA A 27 5.40 -8.67 -10.32
CA ALA A 27 6.32 -9.54 -9.59
C ALA A 27 6.35 -9.22 -8.08
N VAL A 28 6.38 -7.94 -7.73
CA VAL A 28 6.32 -7.52 -6.32
C VAL A 28 4.99 -7.91 -5.67
N LEU A 29 3.86 -7.69 -6.35
CA LEU A 29 2.55 -8.07 -5.83
C LEU A 29 2.44 -9.59 -5.62
N MET A 30 2.91 -10.39 -6.57
CA MET A 30 2.95 -11.84 -6.47
C MET A 30 3.86 -12.30 -5.33
N ALA A 31 5.06 -11.71 -5.20
CA ALA A 31 5.98 -12.02 -4.10
C ALA A 31 5.36 -11.72 -2.74
N ARG A 32 4.64 -10.59 -2.59
CA ARG A 32 3.95 -10.23 -1.34
C ARG A 32 2.77 -11.16 -1.04
N ALA A 33 2.01 -11.56 -2.06
CA ALA A 33 0.91 -12.51 -1.89
C ALA A 33 1.43 -13.89 -1.44
N ALA A 34 2.57 -14.32 -2.01
CA ALA A 34 3.23 -15.56 -1.62
C ALA A 34 3.89 -15.48 -0.23
N ALA A 35 4.41 -14.31 0.15
CA ALA A 35 5.07 -14.07 1.44
C ALA A 35 4.08 -13.84 2.60
N GLN A 36 2.94 -14.56 2.61
CA GLN A 36 1.93 -14.46 3.65
C GLN A 36 2.58 -14.55 5.04
N PRO A 37 2.63 -13.43 5.81
CA PRO A 37 3.21 -13.48 7.13
C PRO A 37 2.32 -14.37 7.99
N GLU A 38 2.94 -15.25 8.77
CA GLU A 38 2.25 -15.97 9.84
C GLU A 38 1.57 -14.91 10.71
N ALA A 39 0.23 -14.92 10.74
CA ALA A 39 -0.52 -13.82 11.32
C ALA A 39 -0.09 -13.64 12.78
N PRO A 40 0.57 -12.53 13.16
CA PRO A 40 0.75 -12.26 14.58
C PRO A 40 -0.66 -12.14 15.17
N ALA A 41 -0.89 -12.76 16.33
CA ALA A 41 -2.11 -12.63 17.11
C ALA A 41 -2.25 -11.19 17.65
N HIS A 42 -2.39 -10.22 16.76
CA HIS A 42 -2.69 -8.85 17.08
C HIS A 42 -4.06 -8.56 16.52
N ARG A 43 -5.03 -8.49 17.43
CA ARG A 43 -6.35 -7.93 17.16
C ARG A 43 -6.14 -6.47 16.79
N GLY A 44 -5.98 -6.20 15.51
CA GLY A 44 -5.92 -4.85 14.97
C GLY A 44 -7.16 -4.10 15.41
N ARG A 45 -6.99 -2.91 15.99
CA ARG A 45 -8.12 -2.03 16.28
C ARG A 45 -8.84 -1.75 14.96
N SER A 46 -10.15 -1.99 14.91
CA SER A 46 -11.02 -1.75 13.74
C SER A 46 -11.04 -0.29 13.28
N THR A 47 -10.45 0.61 14.07
CA THR A 47 -10.42 2.05 13.80
C THR A 47 -8.96 2.48 13.72
N ALA A 48 -8.62 3.18 12.63
CA ALA A 48 -7.33 3.83 12.50
C ALA A 48 -7.10 4.73 13.73
N GLY A 49 -5.94 4.59 14.38
CA GLY A 49 -5.55 5.39 15.54
C GLY A 49 -5.19 6.80 15.12
N TRP A 50 -6.16 7.57 14.66
CA TRP A 50 -6.01 8.99 14.36
C TRP A 50 -5.50 9.67 15.62
N ARG A 51 -4.21 10.01 15.61
CA ARG A 51 -3.60 10.73 16.72
C ARG A 51 -3.79 12.22 16.51
N ARG A 52 -4.06 12.92 17.61
CA ARG A 52 -4.10 14.37 17.67
C ARG A 52 -2.71 14.93 17.41
N LEU A 53 -2.49 15.44 16.20
CA LEU A 53 -1.20 15.92 15.75
C LEU A 53 -0.76 17.16 16.53
N GLU A 54 -1.72 17.91 17.09
CA GLU A 54 -1.51 19.04 18.00
C GLU A 54 -0.82 18.66 19.33
N ARG A 55 -0.78 17.37 19.69
CA ARG A 55 -0.08 16.85 20.87
C ARG A 55 1.24 16.14 20.56
N THR A 56 1.63 16.11 19.29
CA THR A 56 2.87 15.48 18.83
C THR A 56 3.81 16.58 18.33
N PRO A 57 5.11 16.58 18.67
CA PRO A 57 6.07 17.49 18.06
C PRO A 57 5.94 17.40 16.53
N GLY A 58 5.70 18.53 15.87
CA GLY A 58 5.32 18.61 14.45
C GLY A 58 6.38 18.12 13.47
N PHE A 59 7.58 17.81 13.95
CA PHE A 59 8.68 17.30 13.15
C PHE A 59 9.10 15.92 13.63
N ARG A 60 8.95 14.93 12.76
CA ARG A 60 9.65 13.65 12.88
C ARG A 60 10.82 13.67 11.92
N ALA A 61 11.96 13.14 12.36
CA ALA A 61 13.16 13.09 11.54
C ALA A 61 12.87 12.43 10.17
N PRO A 62 13.53 12.86 9.08
CA PRO A 62 13.28 12.36 7.73
C PRO A 62 13.45 10.84 7.57
N HIS A 63 14.14 10.17 8.49
CA HIS A 63 14.36 8.73 8.50
C HIS A 63 13.32 7.94 9.34
N SER A 64 12.22 8.57 9.77
CA SER A 64 11.20 7.94 10.64
C SER A 64 10.15 7.09 9.89
N TRP A 65 10.31 6.93 8.57
CA TRP A 65 9.40 6.15 7.73
C TRP A 65 9.68 4.65 7.74
N GLN A 66 10.79 4.20 8.35
CA GLN A 66 11.06 2.78 8.55
C GLN A 66 10.47 2.34 9.88
N GLY A 67 9.27 1.77 9.82
CA GLY A 67 8.58 1.07 10.89
C GLY A 67 7.78 -0.08 10.29
#